data_AF-A0A829HEI6-F1
#
_entry.id   AF-A0A829HEI6-F1
#
_cell.length_a   1.000
_cell.length_b   1.000
_cell.length_c   1.000
_cell.angle_alpha   90.00
_cell.angle_beta   90.00
_cell.angle_gamma   90.00
#
_symmetry.space_group_name_H-M   'P 1'
#
loop_
_entity.id
_entity.type
_entity.pdbx_description
1 polymer ?
#
loop_
_entity_poly.entity_id
_entity_poly.type
_entity_poly.pdbx_seq_one_letter_code
_entity_poly.pdbx_strand_id
1 'polypeptide(L)'
;MKNKGLSIIFLGMVGVFVNPAYATTSTLKSMTDSELSATTGQALMSLSYISPTDLANKEAQRAGGDKTIGFYKLGLEAEMELNVNIKKLQLGCGGVNGTGGCDIDIDYLSLSGLGNSATSNTDSDADRAARAGSSAVLTNPFIEFAIKNPDKASTRQVVGLNLSAEKALGLITFGLENGATKTGINSLSGYMEIAATTGLANVNGFGDSLVAGEAGKSTLNQSDGYDPITGKVCSLPLLCVPTINFTTNSYALNLRDKATGSNILKGDLTLGQQAITGKRISTANLTATAKVRDIDLSGNIVANAIGLNLDRQVTGTIQNLLVDVAISENLGYFHKADLNGTAASLSLQSQNIQWTNNKSVSQNGWWLEFSNPIDIGFIQPTLNVDIPKATLNEAFAQVSKYLNDNPINCGTFGVLNCLFGDTIPTGTVNLVNATRPQMGLTDLQLATQNFTPNCYGTLKFC
;
A
#
# COMPACT_ATOMS: atom_id res chain seq x y z
N MET A 1 -1.91 88.61 -4.45
CA MET A 1 -0.66 88.37 -3.69
C MET A 1 0.21 87.38 -4.44
N LYS A 2 1.47 87.77 -4.72
CA LYS A 2 2.67 86.98 -5.09
C LYS A 2 2.62 85.92 -6.23
N ASN A 3 2.86 86.39 -7.45
CA ASN A 3 4.04 86.19 -8.32
C ASN A 3 4.89 84.89 -8.30
N LYS A 4 5.23 84.45 -9.54
CA LYS A 4 6.44 83.73 -10.05
C LYS A 4 6.55 82.22 -9.71
N GLY A 5 7.04 81.32 -10.57
CA GLY A 5 7.70 81.37 -11.88
C GLY A 5 8.21 79.96 -12.23
N LEU A 6 8.23 79.63 -13.52
CA LEU A 6 9.42 79.23 -14.30
C LEU A 6 9.76 77.73 -14.38
N SER A 7 9.84 77.31 -15.64
CA SER A 7 10.28 76.07 -16.27
C SER A 7 11.59 75.48 -15.77
N ILE A 8 11.68 74.13 -15.73
CA ILE A 8 12.90 73.39 -16.08
C ILE A 8 12.52 72.14 -16.90
N ILE A 9 12.96 72.16 -18.15
CA ILE A 9 13.14 71.01 -19.04
C ILE A 9 14.42 70.31 -18.60
N PHE A 10 14.38 69.00 -18.39
CA PHE A 10 15.57 68.15 -18.56
C PHE A 10 15.19 66.89 -19.31
N LEU A 11 15.64 66.86 -20.57
CA LEU A 11 15.65 65.74 -21.49
C LEU A 11 16.84 64.85 -21.11
N GLY A 12 16.60 63.56 -20.90
CA GLY A 12 17.64 62.55 -20.68
C GLY A 12 17.16 61.21 -21.20
N MET A 13 17.55 60.88 -22.44
CA MET A 13 17.27 59.62 -23.12
C MET A 13 17.80 58.40 -22.34
N VAL A 14 16.94 57.40 -22.13
CA VAL A 14 17.28 55.98 -22.29
C VAL A 14 16.05 55.30 -22.94
N GLY A 15 16.27 54.63 -24.08
CA GLY A 15 15.22 54.04 -24.94
C GLY A 15 14.37 52.96 -24.24
N VAL A 16 13.07 52.88 -24.53
CA VAL A 16 12.46 52.05 -25.60
C VAL A 16 12.80 50.56 -25.37
N PHE A 17 11.91 49.68 -24.89
CA PHE A 17 10.59 49.34 -25.41
C PHE A 17 9.61 48.97 -24.29
N VAL A 18 8.51 49.72 -24.17
CA VAL A 18 7.30 49.27 -23.46
C VAL A 18 6.17 49.39 -24.47
N ASN A 19 5.71 48.27 -25.01
CA ASN A 19 4.45 48.23 -25.75
C ASN A 19 3.32 48.28 -24.72
N PRO A 20 2.51 49.35 -24.64
CA PRO A 20 1.18 49.21 -24.08
C PRO A 20 0.37 48.38 -25.09
N ALA A 21 0.12 47.12 -24.77
CA ALA A 21 -0.92 46.35 -25.47
C ALA A 21 -2.28 46.95 -25.10
N TYR A 22 -2.66 48.02 -25.78
CA TYR A 22 -4.05 48.43 -25.88
C TYR A 22 -4.77 47.33 -26.65
N ALA A 23 -5.57 46.53 -25.95
CA ALA A 23 -6.60 45.73 -26.60
C ALA A 23 -7.60 46.71 -27.21
N THR A 24 -7.46 46.96 -28.52
CA THR A 24 -8.50 47.62 -29.29
C THR A 24 -9.75 46.76 -29.21
N THR A 25 -10.86 47.34 -28.78
CA THR A 25 -12.20 46.73 -28.68
C THR A 25 -12.79 46.29 -30.03
N SER A 26 -11.97 46.24 -31.10
CA SER A 26 -12.35 45.91 -32.47
C SER A 26 -11.97 44.50 -32.91
N THR A 27 -11.34 43.68 -32.05
CA THR A 27 -11.01 42.26 -32.37
C THR A 27 -11.93 41.25 -31.69
N LEU A 28 -12.75 41.67 -30.73
CA LEU A 28 -13.83 40.85 -30.16
C LEU A 28 -15.11 41.09 -30.96
N LYS A 29 -15.47 40.11 -31.78
CA LYS A 29 -16.69 40.16 -32.59
C LYS A 29 -17.84 39.57 -31.79
N SER A 30 -18.87 40.38 -31.52
CA SER A 30 -20.15 39.89 -30.98
C SER A 30 -20.77 38.91 -31.97
N MET A 31 -21.01 37.67 -31.54
CA MET A 31 -21.72 36.64 -32.32
C MET A 31 -23.10 36.44 -31.72
N THR A 32 -24.09 36.24 -32.57
CA THR A 32 -25.45 35.83 -32.15
C THR A 32 -25.48 34.34 -31.78
N ASP A 33 -26.44 33.89 -30.97
CA ASP A 33 -26.57 32.47 -30.60
C ASP A 33 -26.65 31.53 -31.82
N SER A 34 -27.21 32.01 -32.94
CA SER A 34 -27.24 31.28 -34.21
C SER A 34 -25.88 31.17 -34.89
N GLU A 35 -25.01 32.19 -34.78
CA GLU A 35 -23.64 32.16 -35.30
C GLU A 35 -22.72 31.37 -34.36
N LEU A 36 -22.98 31.42 -33.05
CA LEU A 36 -22.33 30.59 -32.04
C LEU A 36 -22.62 29.10 -32.29
N SER A 37 -23.90 28.76 -32.52
CA SER A 37 -24.36 27.41 -32.88
C SER A 37 -23.95 26.95 -34.29
N ALA A 38 -23.59 27.86 -35.19
CA ALA A 38 -23.04 27.50 -36.50
C ALA A 38 -21.53 27.22 -36.45
N THR A 39 -20.86 27.67 -35.37
CA THR A 39 -19.42 27.51 -35.12
C THR A 39 -19.11 26.39 -34.12
N THR A 40 -20.14 25.74 -33.54
CA THR A 40 -20.01 24.59 -32.63
C THR A 40 -19.55 23.32 -33.36
N GLY A 41 -18.25 23.24 -33.63
CA GLY A 41 -17.52 21.99 -33.41
C GLY A 41 -17.49 21.67 -31.91
N GLN A 42 -17.23 20.42 -31.54
CA GLN A 42 -17.05 20.02 -30.13
C GLN A 42 -16.07 21.00 -29.46
N ALA A 43 -16.53 21.69 -28.41
CA ALA A 43 -15.73 22.70 -27.74
C ALA A 43 -14.60 22.00 -26.98
N LEU A 44 -13.37 22.14 -27.47
CA LEU A 44 -12.19 21.50 -26.88
C LEU A 44 -12.03 21.82 -25.40
N MET A 45 -12.47 23.01 -24.94
CA MET A 45 -12.45 23.40 -23.53
C MET A 45 -13.87 23.59 -23.02
N SER A 46 -14.18 22.99 -21.87
CA SER A 46 -15.46 23.13 -21.17
C SER A 46 -15.27 23.80 -19.82
N LEU A 47 -16.14 24.76 -19.48
CA LEU A 47 -16.16 25.40 -18.17
C LEU A 47 -17.42 24.98 -17.43
N SER A 48 -17.25 24.46 -16.21
CA SER A 48 -18.35 24.13 -15.31
C SER A 48 -18.16 24.81 -13.95
N TYR A 49 -19.27 25.10 -13.27
CA TYR A 49 -19.30 25.75 -11.97
C TYR A 49 -20.23 24.99 -11.03
N ILE A 50 -19.72 24.66 -9.83
CA ILE A 50 -20.49 24.10 -8.73
C ILE A 50 -20.58 25.15 -7.64
N SER A 51 -21.79 25.63 -7.36
CA SER A 51 -22.02 26.69 -6.38
C SER A 51 -21.82 26.21 -4.93
N PRO A 52 -21.60 27.12 -3.96
CA PRO A 52 -21.49 26.75 -2.55
C PRO A 52 -22.73 26.05 -1.98
N THR A 53 -23.91 26.27 -2.58
CA THR A 53 -25.19 25.68 -2.18
C THR A 53 -25.59 24.46 -3.01
N ASP A 54 -24.76 24.07 -3.98
CA ASP A 54 -25.05 22.95 -4.87
C ASP A 54 -24.99 21.60 -4.12
N LEU A 55 -25.88 20.67 -4.47
CA LEU A 55 -25.88 19.31 -3.91
C LEU A 55 -24.70 18.47 -4.40
N ALA A 56 -23.99 18.86 -5.46
CA ALA A 56 -22.74 18.23 -5.88
C ALA A 56 -21.51 18.76 -5.10
N ASN A 57 -21.66 19.82 -4.30
CA ASN A 57 -20.56 20.42 -3.55
C ASN A 57 -20.22 19.60 -2.31
N LYS A 58 -19.31 18.64 -2.47
CA LYS A 58 -18.86 17.77 -1.37
C LYS A 58 -18.20 18.53 -0.21
N GLU A 59 -17.55 19.67 -0.45
CA GLU A 59 -16.96 20.50 0.61
C GLU A 59 -18.04 21.14 1.48
N ALA A 60 -19.10 21.69 0.88
CA ALA A 60 -20.22 22.24 1.64
C ALA A 60 -21.02 21.17 2.41
N GLN A 61 -21.02 19.93 1.90
CA GLN A 61 -21.71 18.79 2.51
C GLN A 61 -20.91 18.11 3.63
N ARG A 62 -19.59 18.18 3.59
CA ARG A 62 -18.73 17.52 4.57
C ARG A 62 -18.89 18.16 5.95
N ALA A 63 -18.87 17.33 7.00
CA ALA A 63 -18.81 17.81 8.37
C ALA A 63 -17.57 18.71 8.59
N GLY A 64 -17.81 19.94 9.05
CA GLY A 64 -16.76 20.95 9.25
C GLY A 64 -16.19 21.54 7.96
N GLY A 65 -16.84 21.35 6.80
CA GLY A 65 -16.47 21.98 5.54
C GLY A 65 -16.96 23.43 5.41
N ASP A 66 -16.28 24.20 4.58
CA ASP A 66 -16.59 25.61 4.34
C ASP A 66 -17.70 25.77 3.30
N LYS A 67 -18.90 26.12 3.78
CA LYS A 67 -20.12 26.31 2.99
C LYS A 67 -20.09 27.53 2.06
N THR A 68 -18.98 28.28 2.03
CA THR A 68 -18.82 29.46 1.18
C THR A 68 -17.91 29.19 -0.03
N ILE A 69 -17.40 27.97 -0.20
CA ILE A 69 -16.55 27.58 -1.33
C ILE A 69 -17.39 27.09 -2.50
N GLY A 70 -17.14 27.64 -3.69
CA GLY A 70 -17.60 27.08 -4.97
C GLY A 70 -16.42 26.59 -5.81
N PHE A 71 -16.70 25.73 -6.79
CA PHE A 71 -15.68 25.12 -7.65
C PHE A 71 -15.87 25.53 -9.10
N TYR A 72 -14.79 26.00 -9.73
CA TYR A 72 -14.75 26.27 -11.17
C TYR A 72 -13.83 25.25 -11.84
N LYS A 73 -14.36 24.42 -12.71
CA LYS A 73 -13.63 23.38 -13.42
C LYS A 73 -13.53 23.73 -14.91
N LEU A 74 -12.30 23.91 -15.37
CA LEU A 74 -11.92 24.03 -16.77
C LEU A 74 -11.43 22.67 -17.25
N GLY A 75 -12.28 21.95 -17.98
CA GLY A 75 -11.96 20.68 -18.61
C GLY A 75 -11.48 20.85 -20.05
N LEU A 76 -10.67 19.90 -20.49
CA LEU A 76 -10.28 19.70 -21.88
C LEU A 76 -10.94 18.42 -22.38
N GLU A 77 -11.76 18.49 -23.42
CA GLU A 77 -12.38 17.30 -24.05
C GLU A 77 -11.37 16.66 -25.02
N ALA A 78 -10.33 16.03 -24.46
CA ALA A 78 -9.27 15.39 -25.22
C ALA A 78 -8.59 14.25 -24.45
N GLU A 79 -7.84 13.43 -25.19
CA GLU A 79 -6.83 12.54 -24.63
C GLU A 79 -5.47 13.24 -24.69
N MET A 80 -4.83 13.37 -23.54
CA MET A 80 -3.48 13.94 -23.42
C MET A 80 -2.49 12.81 -23.17
N GLU A 81 -1.53 12.66 -24.08
CA GLU A 81 -0.43 11.72 -23.94
C GLU A 81 0.74 12.37 -23.20
N LEU A 82 1.20 11.72 -22.13
CA LEU A 82 2.33 12.17 -21.32
C LEU A 82 3.33 11.03 -21.10
N ASN A 83 4.58 11.27 -21.50
CA ASN A 83 5.72 10.46 -21.13
C ASN A 83 6.74 11.36 -20.45
N VAL A 84 7.05 11.09 -19.18
CA VAL A 84 7.93 11.96 -18.39
C VAL A 84 8.74 11.17 -17.38
N ASN A 85 9.98 11.61 -17.19
CA ASN A 85 10.84 11.18 -16.10
C ASN A 85 11.27 12.42 -15.30
N ILE A 86 11.08 12.35 -13.99
CA ILE A 86 11.34 13.43 -13.04
C ILE A 86 12.34 12.92 -12.01
N LYS A 87 13.59 13.42 -12.08
CA LYS A 87 14.66 12.98 -11.18
C LYS A 87 14.31 13.22 -9.71
N LYS A 88 13.66 14.34 -9.42
CA LYS A 88 13.23 14.74 -8.07
C LYS A 88 11.94 15.53 -8.17
N LEU A 89 10.85 15.01 -7.60
CA LEU A 89 9.60 15.74 -7.41
C LEU A 89 9.51 16.17 -5.96
N GLN A 90 9.63 17.47 -5.72
CA GLN A 90 9.56 18.07 -4.38
C GLN A 90 8.51 19.17 -4.36
N LEU A 91 7.44 18.94 -3.60
CA LEU A 91 6.32 19.86 -3.48
C LEU A 91 6.06 20.17 -2.00
N GLY A 92 5.88 21.46 -1.70
CA GLY A 92 5.66 21.92 -0.33
C GLY A 92 6.86 21.64 0.57
N CYS A 93 8.08 21.87 0.11
CA CYS A 93 9.27 21.74 0.95
C CYS A 93 9.56 23.05 1.69
N GLY A 94 9.88 22.98 2.98
CA GLY A 94 10.23 24.16 3.77
C GLY A 94 9.05 25.04 4.16
N GLY A 95 9.33 26.30 4.50
CA GLY A 95 8.29 27.28 4.88
C GLY A 95 7.42 26.79 6.04
N VAL A 96 6.10 26.75 5.81
CA VAL A 96 5.10 26.23 6.76
C VAL A 96 5.32 24.76 7.15
N ASN A 97 6.11 24.03 6.38
CA ASN A 97 6.37 22.61 6.57
C ASN A 97 7.67 22.34 7.36
N GLY A 98 8.42 23.39 7.69
CA GLY A 98 9.65 23.32 8.46
C GLY A 98 10.85 22.83 7.65
N THR A 99 12.04 22.94 8.23
CA THR A 99 13.29 22.51 7.58
C THR A 99 13.25 21.01 7.29
N GLY A 100 13.46 20.64 6.02
CA GLY A 100 13.44 19.24 5.57
C GLY A 100 12.04 18.61 5.47
N GLY A 101 10.98 19.32 5.82
CA GLY A 101 9.61 18.85 5.66
C GLY A 101 9.09 19.14 4.25
N CYS A 102 8.75 18.09 3.50
CA CYS A 102 8.10 18.17 2.20
C CYS A 102 6.73 17.48 2.26
N ASP A 103 5.70 18.09 1.66
CA ASP A 103 4.40 17.43 1.54
C ASP A 103 4.47 16.25 0.57
N ILE A 104 5.16 16.40 -0.57
CA ILE A 104 5.47 15.31 -1.49
C ILE A 104 6.97 15.39 -1.81
N ASP A 105 7.67 14.28 -1.59
CA ASP A 105 9.07 14.10 -1.99
C ASP A 105 9.23 12.70 -2.60
N ILE A 106 9.51 12.67 -3.90
CA ILE A 106 9.68 11.44 -4.68
C ILE A 106 10.97 11.55 -5.51
N ASP A 107 11.83 10.56 -5.38
CA ASP A 107 13.01 10.36 -6.22
C ASP A 107 12.68 9.50 -7.45
N TYR A 108 13.25 9.88 -8.59
CA TYR A 108 13.21 9.10 -9.84
C TYR A 108 11.78 8.67 -10.23
N LEU A 109 10.87 9.63 -10.23
CA LEU A 109 9.50 9.41 -10.67
C LEU A 109 9.46 9.26 -12.20
N SER A 110 8.74 8.27 -12.70
CA SER A 110 8.49 8.10 -14.13
C SER A 110 7.03 7.81 -14.39
N LEU A 111 6.50 8.38 -15.47
CA LEU A 111 5.15 8.13 -15.98
C LEU A 111 5.25 7.83 -17.48
N SER A 112 4.73 6.68 -17.87
CA SER A 112 4.75 6.21 -19.26
C SER A 112 3.49 5.40 -19.57
N GLY A 113 3.35 4.95 -20.81
CA GLY A 113 2.41 3.88 -21.13
C GLY A 113 2.84 2.56 -20.49
N LEU A 114 2.05 1.51 -20.71
CA LEU A 114 2.32 0.15 -20.21
C LEU A 114 3.44 -0.58 -20.99
N GLY A 115 3.96 0.00 -22.08
CA GLY A 115 4.89 -0.67 -22.98
C GLY A 115 4.27 -1.93 -23.61
N ASN A 116 4.96 -3.08 -23.47
CA ASN A 116 4.49 -4.36 -24.01
C ASN A 116 3.35 -4.99 -23.19
N SER A 117 3.31 -4.76 -21.88
CA SER A 117 2.32 -5.31 -20.94
C SER A 117 2.44 -4.62 -19.58
N ALA A 118 1.33 -4.50 -18.84
CA ALA A 118 1.33 -4.07 -17.44
C ALA A 118 2.25 -4.91 -16.52
N THR A 119 2.48 -6.17 -16.89
CA THR A 119 3.36 -7.09 -16.15
C THR A 119 4.81 -7.08 -16.64
N SER A 120 5.12 -6.33 -17.70
CA SER A 120 6.48 -6.29 -18.25
C SER A 120 7.41 -5.61 -17.25
N ASN A 121 8.31 -6.40 -16.68
CA ASN A 121 9.24 -6.00 -15.64
C ASN A 121 10.68 -6.44 -15.95
N THR A 122 10.97 -6.83 -17.19
CA THR A 122 12.31 -7.23 -17.60
C THR A 122 13.07 -6.01 -18.12
N ASP A 123 14.37 -5.95 -17.82
CA ASP A 123 15.26 -4.89 -18.33
C ASP A 123 15.74 -5.20 -19.76
N SER A 124 14.92 -5.91 -20.56
CA SER A 124 15.27 -6.27 -21.93
C SER A 124 15.20 -5.05 -22.86
N ASP A 125 16.02 -5.04 -23.91
CA ASP A 125 16.02 -3.96 -24.92
C ASP A 125 14.63 -3.75 -25.54
N ALA A 126 13.88 -4.85 -25.74
CA ALA A 126 12.53 -4.81 -26.30
C ALA A 126 11.50 -4.17 -25.34
N ASP A 127 11.55 -4.52 -24.04
CA ASP A 127 10.63 -3.96 -23.05
C ASP A 127 10.92 -2.48 -22.79
N ARG A 128 12.21 -2.12 -22.76
CA ARG A 128 12.64 -0.73 -22.65
C ARG A 128 12.16 0.13 -23.82
N ALA A 129 12.38 -0.35 -25.04
CA ALA A 129 11.96 0.36 -26.24
C ALA A 129 10.43 0.53 -26.27
N ALA A 130 9.68 -0.49 -25.84
CA ALA A 130 8.22 -0.41 -25.76
C ALA A 130 7.76 0.58 -24.68
N ARG A 131 8.35 0.55 -23.48
CA ARG A 131 7.98 1.46 -22.40
C ARG A 131 8.32 2.91 -22.74
N ALA A 132 9.58 3.18 -23.11
CA ALA A 132 10.06 4.50 -23.50
C ALA A 132 9.35 5.07 -24.73
N GLY A 133 8.91 4.20 -25.66
CA GLY A 133 8.13 4.58 -26.83
C GLY A 133 6.62 4.76 -26.56
N SER A 134 6.14 4.58 -25.33
CA SER A 134 4.72 4.63 -24.99
C SER A 134 4.40 5.74 -24.00
N SER A 135 3.29 6.45 -24.21
CA SER A 135 2.84 7.54 -23.33
C SER A 135 1.69 7.07 -22.42
N ALA A 136 1.62 7.62 -21.21
CA ALA A 136 0.42 7.53 -20.39
C ALA A 136 -0.68 8.38 -21.04
N VAL A 137 -1.92 7.91 -20.99
CA VAL A 137 -3.07 8.62 -21.56
C VAL A 137 -3.92 9.18 -20.42
N LEU A 138 -4.10 10.50 -20.43
CA LEU A 138 -4.97 11.24 -19.52
C LEU A 138 -6.23 11.65 -20.28
N THR A 139 -7.36 11.00 -20.00
CA THR A 139 -8.64 11.29 -20.64
C THR A 139 -9.36 12.40 -19.90
N ASN A 140 -9.76 13.43 -20.65
CA ASN A 140 -10.45 14.61 -20.15
C ASN A 140 -9.73 15.30 -18.98
N PRO A 141 -8.47 15.76 -19.18
CA PRO A 141 -7.75 16.48 -18.14
C PRO A 141 -8.45 17.80 -17.81
N PHE A 142 -8.34 18.23 -16.55
CA PHE A 142 -8.98 19.45 -16.08
C PHE A 142 -8.19 20.15 -14.99
N ILE A 143 -8.46 21.45 -14.88
CA ILE A 143 -8.02 22.30 -13.78
C ILE A 143 -9.25 22.74 -13.02
N GLU A 144 -9.28 22.54 -11.71
CA GLU A 144 -10.36 22.96 -10.84
C GLU A 144 -9.86 23.95 -9.77
N PHE A 145 -10.57 25.06 -9.62
CA PHE A 145 -10.27 26.08 -8.62
C PHE A 145 -11.32 26.07 -7.53
N ALA A 146 -10.88 26.02 -6.28
CA ALA A 146 -11.73 26.25 -5.13
C ALA A 146 -11.73 27.75 -4.80
N ILE A 147 -12.88 28.39 -4.90
CA ILE A 147 -13.04 29.84 -4.68
C ILE A 147 -13.99 30.08 -3.51
N LYS A 148 -13.48 30.72 -2.47
CA LYS A 148 -14.26 31.19 -1.33
C LYS A 148 -15.02 32.46 -1.68
N ASN A 149 -16.29 32.53 -1.28
CA ASN A 149 -17.23 33.60 -1.60
C ASN A 149 -17.25 33.95 -3.10
N PRO A 150 -17.54 32.98 -4.00
CA PRO A 150 -17.45 33.20 -5.45
C PRO A 150 -18.34 34.36 -5.90
N ASP A 151 -19.49 34.59 -5.27
CA ASP A 151 -20.43 35.64 -5.65
C ASP A 151 -20.12 37.02 -5.06
N LYS A 152 -19.10 37.16 -4.21
CA LYS A 152 -18.76 38.43 -3.53
C LYS A 152 -17.38 38.94 -3.92
N ALA A 153 -17.33 39.88 -4.86
CA ALA A 153 -16.07 40.42 -5.38
C ALA A 153 -15.09 40.94 -4.30
N SER A 154 -15.58 41.53 -3.22
CA SER A 154 -14.75 42.10 -2.15
C SER A 154 -14.10 41.07 -1.22
N THR A 155 -14.61 39.84 -1.20
CA THR A 155 -14.13 38.76 -0.31
C THR A 155 -13.82 37.47 -1.09
N ARG A 156 -13.76 37.56 -2.42
CA ARG A 156 -13.48 36.44 -3.31
C ARG A 156 -12.02 36.05 -3.16
N GLN A 157 -11.76 34.78 -2.86
CA GLN A 157 -10.41 34.27 -2.65
C GLN A 157 -10.25 32.88 -3.26
N VAL A 158 -9.20 32.67 -4.03
CA VAL A 158 -8.79 31.31 -4.42
C VAL A 158 -8.15 30.65 -3.21
N VAL A 159 -8.73 29.54 -2.77
CA VAL A 159 -8.28 28.79 -1.58
C VAL A 159 -7.64 27.44 -1.95
N GLY A 160 -7.75 27.02 -3.20
CA GLY A 160 -7.01 25.88 -3.72
C GLY A 160 -7.05 25.76 -5.25
N LEU A 161 -6.18 24.89 -5.75
CA LEU A 161 -6.05 24.44 -7.13
C LEU A 161 -5.99 22.90 -7.15
N ASN A 162 -6.68 22.28 -8.10
CA ASN A 162 -6.63 20.84 -8.34
C ASN A 162 -6.39 20.57 -9.83
N LEU A 163 -5.37 19.77 -10.13
CA LEU A 163 -5.02 19.29 -11.46
C LEU A 163 -5.36 17.81 -11.53
N SER A 164 -6.21 17.41 -12.47
CA SER A 164 -6.69 16.03 -12.52
C SER A 164 -7.13 15.64 -13.93
N ALA A 165 -7.55 14.38 -14.08
CA ALA A 165 -8.16 13.83 -15.28
C ALA A 165 -9.27 12.86 -14.87
N GLU A 166 -10.29 12.70 -15.72
CA GLU A 166 -11.36 11.74 -15.45
C GLU A 166 -10.83 10.30 -15.41
N LYS A 167 -9.81 10.00 -16.23
CA LYS A 167 -9.12 8.71 -16.25
C LYS A 167 -7.64 8.91 -16.58
N ALA A 168 -6.78 8.15 -15.92
CA ALA A 168 -5.37 8.02 -16.26
C ALA A 168 -5.03 6.55 -16.54
N LEU A 169 -4.37 6.30 -17.67
CA LEU A 169 -3.95 4.96 -18.08
C LEU A 169 -2.46 4.99 -18.38
N GLY A 170 -1.69 4.16 -17.69
CA GLY A 170 -0.23 4.16 -17.79
C GLY A 170 0.41 3.55 -16.56
N LEU A 171 1.75 3.48 -16.60
CA LEU A 171 2.56 2.95 -15.52
C LEU A 171 3.29 4.10 -14.84
N ILE A 172 3.09 4.22 -13.52
CA ILE A 172 3.87 5.13 -12.67
C ILE A 172 4.92 4.31 -11.91
N THR A 173 6.18 4.75 -11.93
CA THR A 173 7.26 4.11 -11.16
C THR A 173 8.06 5.09 -10.34
N PHE A 174 8.63 4.59 -9.26
CA PHE A 174 9.34 5.35 -8.24
C PHE A 174 10.70 4.69 -7.95
N GLY A 175 11.74 5.49 -7.78
CA GLY A 175 13.08 4.97 -7.52
C GLY A 175 13.78 4.44 -8.77
N LEU A 176 14.95 3.84 -8.57
CA LEU A 176 15.80 3.33 -9.66
C LEU A 176 15.65 1.84 -9.90
N GLU A 177 15.34 1.09 -8.85
CA GLU A 177 15.22 -0.35 -8.85
C GLU A 177 14.50 -0.82 -7.58
N ASN A 178 13.93 -2.02 -7.65
CA ASN A 178 13.45 -2.73 -6.49
C ASN A 178 14.62 -3.50 -5.85
N GLY A 179 15.26 -2.89 -4.86
CA GLY A 179 16.44 -3.41 -4.19
C GLY A 179 16.38 -3.28 -2.67
N ALA A 180 17.46 -3.67 -1.99
CA ALA A 180 17.56 -3.54 -0.53
C ALA A 180 17.60 -2.07 -0.08
N THR A 181 18.08 -1.17 -0.93
CA THR A 181 18.16 0.26 -0.67
C THR A 181 16.83 0.92 -0.99
N LYS A 182 16.24 1.58 0.02
CA LYS A 182 15.02 2.38 -0.13
C LYS A 182 15.24 3.52 -1.12
N THR A 183 14.43 3.58 -2.17
CA THR A 183 14.45 4.68 -3.15
C THR A 183 13.03 4.97 -3.64
N GLY A 184 12.74 6.19 -4.08
CA GLY A 184 11.39 6.55 -4.56
C GLY A 184 10.68 7.49 -3.59
N ILE A 185 9.56 7.06 -3.02
CA ILE A 185 8.70 7.93 -2.21
C ILE A 185 9.32 8.11 -0.81
N ASN A 186 9.82 9.32 -0.54
CA ASN A 186 10.39 9.69 0.76
C ASN A 186 9.34 10.28 1.72
N SER A 187 8.39 11.05 1.16
CA SER A 187 7.30 11.68 1.88
C SER A 187 6.09 11.81 0.96
N LEU A 188 4.91 11.43 1.45
CA LEU A 188 3.66 11.56 0.73
C LEU A 188 2.59 12.21 1.62
N SER A 189 1.99 13.28 1.13
CA SER A 189 0.74 13.84 1.64
C SER A 189 -0.31 13.51 0.61
N GLY A 190 -1.24 12.63 0.95
CA GLY A 190 -2.08 12.06 -0.08
C GLY A 190 -3.04 10.97 0.37
N TYR A 191 -3.70 10.42 -0.63
CA TYR A 191 -4.60 9.29 -0.54
C TYR A 191 -4.33 8.33 -1.69
N MET A 192 -4.15 7.06 -1.39
CA MET A 192 -4.05 6.00 -2.38
C MET A 192 -4.93 4.85 -1.90
N GLU A 193 -5.62 4.20 -2.82
CA GLU A 193 -6.37 2.99 -2.51
C GLU A 193 -5.67 1.82 -3.17
N ILE A 194 -5.37 0.76 -2.42
CA ILE A 194 -4.78 -0.47 -2.96
C ILE A 194 -5.92 -1.45 -3.23
N ALA A 195 -5.96 -2.04 -4.42
CA ALA A 195 -6.89 -3.10 -4.78
C ALA A 195 -6.64 -4.37 -3.95
N ALA A 196 -7.69 -5.15 -3.72
CA ALA A 196 -7.54 -6.45 -3.07
C ALA A 196 -6.59 -7.33 -3.88
N THR A 197 -5.66 -7.99 -3.20
CA THR A 197 -4.64 -8.83 -3.83
C THR A 197 -4.32 -10.06 -2.98
N THR A 198 -3.60 -10.99 -3.58
CA THR A 198 -3.11 -12.21 -2.93
C THR A 198 -1.59 -12.25 -2.94
N GLY A 199 -1.02 -13.13 -2.13
CA GLY A 199 0.41 -13.29 -2.05
C GLY A 199 0.84 -14.65 -1.51
N LEU A 200 2.15 -14.86 -1.48
CA LEU A 200 2.78 -16.02 -0.88
C LEU A 200 3.98 -15.55 -0.06
N ALA A 201 3.97 -15.85 1.24
CA ALA A 201 5.11 -15.66 2.11
C ALA A 201 5.83 -17.00 2.33
N ASN A 202 7.13 -17.03 2.03
CA ASN A 202 8.00 -18.09 2.53
C ASN A 202 8.46 -17.69 3.93
N VAL A 203 8.35 -18.63 4.86
CA VAL A 203 8.59 -18.39 6.28
C VAL A 203 9.62 -19.38 6.78
N ASN A 204 10.63 -18.89 7.51
CA ASN A 204 11.62 -19.76 8.10
C ASN A 204 10.96 -20.61 9.19
N GLY A 205 10.90 -21.93 8.96
CA GLY A 205 10.45 -22.92 9.93
C GLY A 205 11.57 -23.38 10.85
N PHE A 206 11.43 -24.59 11.41
CA PHE A 206 12.33 -25.10 12.43
C PHE A 206 12.71 -26.56 12.16
N GLY A 207 13.93 -26.92 12.54
CA GLY A 207 14.43 -28.30 12.44
C GLY A 207 15.06 -28.68 11.10
N ASP A 208 15.39 -29.96 10.96
CA ASP A 208 16.00 -30.50 9.74
C ASP A 208 15.01 -30.50 8.57
N SER A 209 15.47 -30.29 7.33
CA SER A 209 14.60 -30.47 6.15
C SER A 209 14.63 -31.94 5.69
N LEU A 210 13.53 -32.42 5.10
CA LEU A 210 13.47 -33.69 4.38
C LEU A 210 13.81 -33.52 2.89
N VAL A 211 13.98 -32.28 2.42
CA VAL A 211 14.34 -31.97 1.04
C VAL A 211 15.86 -32.08 0.87
N ALA A 212 16.28 -32.88 -0.11
CA ALA A 212 17.70 -33.10 -0.38
C ALA A 212 18.43 -31.78 -0.71
N GLY A 213 19.51 -31.51 0.02
CA GLY A 213 20.36 -30.32 -0.17
C GLY A 213 19.89 -29.06 0.58
N GLU A 214 18.76 -29.11 1.29
CA GLU A 214 18.30 -28.01 2.14
C GLU A 214 18.94 -28.13 3.53
N ALA A 215 19.59 -27.06 3.99
CA ALA A 215 20.25 -27.04 5.30
C ALA A 215 19.22 -27.12 6.45
N GLY A 216 19.56 -27.87 7.51
CA GLY A 216 18.78 -27.89 8.73
C GLY A 216 18.75 -26.52 9.42
N LYS A 217 17.64 -26.23 10.10
CA LYS A 217 17.48 -25.06 10.98
C LYS A 217 17.47 -25.52 12.43
N SER A 218 17.66 -24.60 13.36
CA SER A 218 17.51 -24.88 14.79
C SER A 218 16.12 -25.47 15.08
N THR A 219 16.05 -26.45 15.97
CA THR A 219 14.78 -26.90 16.55
C THR A 219 14.18 -25.76 17.36
N LEU A 220 12.86 -25.75 17.46
CA LEU A 220 12.16 -24.83 18.34
C LEU A 220 12.19 -25.40 19.76
N ASN A 221 12.95 -24.76 20.66
CA ASN A 221 13.18 -25.29 22.00
C ASN A 221 12.49 -24.46 23.07
N GLN A 222 11.80 -25.09 24.03
CA GLN A 222 11.14 -24.36 25.12
C GLN A 222 12.12 -23.48 25.92
N SER A 223 13.39 -23.91 26.02
CA SER A 223 14.48 -23.16 26.66
C SER A 223 14.74 -21.79 26.03
N ASP A 224 14.31 -21.58 24.79
CA ASP A 224 14.46 -20.32 24.08
C ASP A 224 13.41 -19.28 24.53
N GLY A 225 12.57 -19.62 25.51
CA GLY A 225 11.55 -18.74 26.11
C GLY A 225 10.19 -18.82 25.44
N TYR A 226 9.88 -19.94 24.77
CA TYR A 226 8.55 -20.23 24.23
C TYR A 226 7.63 -20.82 25.31
N ASP A 227 6.33 -20.62 25.16
CA ASP A 227 5.34 -21.03 26.16
C ASP A 227 5.21 -22.56 26.26
N PRO A 228 4.88 -23.11 27.45
CA PRO A 228 4.56 -24.52 27.60
C PRO A 228 3.33 -24.90 26.76
N ILE A 229 3.39 -26.07 26.14
CA ILE A 229 2.21 -26.67 25.50
C ILE A 229 1.43 -27.42 26.58
N THR A 230 0.13 -27.18 26.67
CA THR A 230 -0.75 -27.86 27.62
C THR A 230 -1.87 -28.57 26.90
N GLY A 231 -2.44 -29.61 27.51
CA GLY A 231 -3.55 -30.32 26.91
C GLY A 231 -4.02 -31.46 27.77
N LYS A 232 -4.86 -32.31 27.20
CA LYS A 232 -5.34 -33.52 27.85
C LYS A 232 -4.94 -34.75 27.04
N VAL A 233 -4.59 -35.82 27.73
CA VAL A 233 -4.52 -37.17 27.17
C VAL A 233 -5.67 -37.99 27.75
N CYS A 234 -6.14 -39.00 27.02
CA CYS A 234 -7.16 -39.90 27.53
C CYS A 234 -6.89 -41.36 27.18
N SER A 235 -7.61 -42.23 27.88
CA SER A 235 -7.65 -43.67 27.67
C SER A 235 -8.98 -44.12 27.09
N LEU A 236 -8.94 -45.23 26.32
CA LEU A 236 -10.07 -45.90 25.67
C LEU A 236 -10.65 -45.15 24.46
N PRO A 237 -10.60 -45.74 23.25
CA PRO A 237 -10.94 -45.04 22.00
C PRO A 237 -12.40 -44.64 21.83
N LEU A 238 -13.32 -45.14 22.67
CA LEU A 238 -14.77 -44.94 22.52
C LEU A 238 -15.39 -43.97 23.53
N LEU A 239 -14.76 -43.76 24.70
CA LEU A 239 -15.31 -42.91 25.75
C LEU A 239 -14.34 -41.79 26.20
N CYS A 240 -13.03 -41.91 25.93
CA CYS A 240 -12.01 -40.91 26.29
C CYS A 240 -12.09 -40.46 27.77
N VAL A 241 -12.19 -41.45 28.68
CA VAL A 241 -12.27 -41.24 30.14
C VAL A 241 -11.34 -42.24 30.84
N PRO A 242 -10.60 -41.84 31.89
CA PRO A 242 -10.40 -40.47 32.36
C PRO A 242 -9.51 -39.64 31.42
N THR A 243 -9.66 -38.31 31.51
CA THR A 243 -8.72 -37.36 30.90
C THR A 243 -7.68 -36.93 31.92
N ILE A 244 -6.41 -36.88 31.52
CA ILE A 244 -5.30 -36.41 32.33
C ILE A 244 -4.71 -35.16 31.68
N ASN A 245 -4.56 -34.09 32.46
CA ASN A 245 -3.89 -32.89 31.99
C ASN A 245 -2.38 -33.14 31.91
N PHE A 246 -1.76 -32.60 30.87
CA PHE A 246 -0.31 -32.53 30.75
C PHE A 246 0.15 -31.09 30.50
N THR A 247 1.38 -30.82 30.91
CA THR A 247 2.10 -29.56 30.64
C THR A 247 3.53 -29.90 30.24
N THR A 248 4.05 -29.30 29.17
CA THR A 248 5.44 -29.50 28.77
C THR A 248 6.42 -28.75 29.69
N ASN A 249 7.47 -29.44 30.11
CA ASN A 249 8.62 -28.90 30.84
C ASN A 249 9.77 -28.54 29.88
N SER A 250 9.92 -29.31 28.80
CA SER A 250 10.79 -28.97 27.67
C SER A 250 10.26 -29.57 26.38
N TYR A 251 10.67 -29.01 25.26
CA TYR A 251 10.48 -29.61 23.93
C TYR A 251 11.59 -29.14 22.99
N ALA A 252 11.83 -29.94 21.96
CA ALA A 252 12.67 -29.63 20.81
C ALA A 252 11.91 -30.07 19.54
N LEU A 253 11.24 -29.12 18.91
CA LEU A 253 10.28 -29.37 17.83
C LEU A 253 10.85 -29.01 16.46
N ASN A 254 10.54 -29.83 15.47
CA ASN A 254 10.67 -29.56 14.05
C ASN A 254 9.31 -29.16 13.51
N LEU A 255 9.26 -28.09 12.72
CA LEU A 255 8.06 -27.57 12.06
C LEU A 255 8.35 -27.49 10.57
N ARG A 256 7.75 -28.39 9.79
CA ARG A 256 7.99 -28.55 8.35
C ARG A 256 6.71 -28.32 7.56
N ASP A 257 6.84 -27.89 6.32
CA ASP A 257 5.71 -27.90 5.39
C ASP A 257 5.33 -29.36 5.09
N LYS A 258 4.08 -29.75 5.38
CA LYS A 258 3.65 -31.14 5.26
C LYS A 258 3.68 -31.68 3.83
N ALA A 259 3.45 -30.81 2.85
CA ALA A 259 3.38 -31.22 1.45
C ALA A 259 4.77 -31.52 0.86
N THR A 260 5.78 -30.77 1.29
CA THR A 260 7.13 -30.84 0.71
C THR A 260 8.18 -31.46 1.64
N GLY A 261 7.92 -31.47 2.95
CA GLY A 261 8.91 -31.84 3.97
C GLY A 261 10.00 -30.78 4.21
N SER A 262 9.86 -29.60 3.59
CA SER A 262 10.81 -28.47 3.73
C SER A 262 10.72 -27.84 5.12
N ASN A 263 11.83 -27.32 5.63
CA ASN A 263 11.82 -26.47 6.82
C ASN A 263 11.55 -24.98 6.48
N ILE A 264 11.16 -24.69 5.24
CA ILE A 264 10.55 -23.43 4.80
C ILE A 264 9.04 -23.61 4.72
N LEU A 265 8.33 -22.96 5.64
CA LEU A 265 6.87 -22.93 5.68
C LEU A 265 6.32 -21.95 4.65
N LYS A 266 5.04 -22.12 4.30
CA LYS A 266 4.35 -21.26 3.34
C LYS A 266 3.05 -20.72 3.92
N GLY A 267 2.86 -19.41 3.77
CA GLY A 267 1.61 -18.72 4.09
C GLY A 267 1.00 -18.11 2.83
N ASP A 268 -0.21 -18.53 2.48
CA ASP A 268 -0.98 -17.92 1.39
C ASP A 268 -1.62 -16.63 1.93
N LEU A 269 -1.17 -15.47 1.43
CA LEU A 269 -1.61 -14.15 1.88
C LEU A 269 -2.86 -13.69 1.14
N THR A 270 -3.76 -13.04 1.85
CA THR A 270 -4.91 -12.32 1.30
C THR A 270 -4.98 -10.92 1.90
N LEU A 271 -4.97 -9.91 1.05
CA LEU A 271 -5.16 -8.51 1.43
C LEU A 271 -6.47 -8.00 0.84
N GLY A 272 -7.33 -7.47 1.70
CA GLY A 272 -8.50 -6.70 1.25
C GLY A 272 -8.09 -5.36 0.64
N GLN A 273 -9.02 -4.67 0.00
CA GLN A 273 -8.82 -3.29 -0.46
C GLN A 273 -8.64 -2.34 0.72
N GLN A 274 -7.64 -1.46 0.66
CA GLN A 274 -7.23 -0.62 1.81
C GLN A 274 -6.79 0.76 1.33
N ALA A 275 -7.14 1.79 2.11
CA ALA A 275 -6.67 3.14 1.86
C ALA A 275 -5.36 3.40 2.61
N ILE A 276 -4.38 3.97 1.91
CA ILE A 276 -3.21 4.62 2.47
C ILE A 276 -3.46 6.11 2.41
N THR A 277 -3.55 6.78 3.57
CA THR A 277 -3.73 8.23 3.59
C THR A 277 -3.05 8.86 4.79
N GLY A 278 -2.61 10.10 4.60
CA GLY A 278 -2.02 10.89 5.66
C GLY A 278 -1.25 12.09 5.12
N LYS A 279 -0.67 12.85 6.04
CA LYS A 279 0.18 14.01 5.73
C LYS A 279 1.62 13.66 6.02
N ARG A 280 2.47 13.78 5.01
CA ARG A 280 3.91 13.48 5.07
C ARG A 280 4.20 12.09 5.64
N ILE A 281 3.40 11.12 5.22
CA ILE A 281 3.63 9.72 5.57
C ILE A 281 4.82 9.21 4.77
N SER A 282 5.62 8.36 5.41
CA SER A 282 6.74 7.63 4.80
C SER A 282 6.57 6.10 4.90
N THR A 283 5.44 5.67 5.47
CA THR A 283 5.10 4.27 5.70
C THR A 283 3.63 4.03 5.38
N ALA A 284 3.34 2.91 4.74
CA ALA A 284 2.01 2.35 4.55
C ALA A 284 1.78 1.22 5.57
N ASN A 285 0.74 1.35 6.38
CA ASN A 285 0.32 0.30 7.30
C ASN A 285 -0.80 -0.51 6.64
N LEU A 286 -0.51 -1.77 6.30
CA LEU A 286 -1.43 -2.68 5.63
C LEU A 286 -1.80 -3.85 6.55
N THR A 287 -2.98 -4.41 6.32
CA THR A 287 -3.46 -5.59 7.05
C THR A 287 -3.74 -6.73 6.09
N ALA A 288 -3.16 -7.91 6.35
CA ALA A 288 -3.39 -9.12 5.58
C ALA A 288 -3.83 -10.27 6.48
N THR A 289 -4.34 -11.35 5.89
CA THR A 289 -4.45 -12.65 6.55
C THR A 289 -3.58 -13.65 5.80
N ALA A 290 -2.77 -14.40 6.53
CA ALA A 290 -2.02 -15.54 6.00
C ALA A 290 -2.70 -16.85 6.39
N LYS A 291 -3.04 -17.69 5.41
CA LYS A 291 -3.37 -19.09 5.64
C LYS A 291 -2.08 -19.89 5.57
N VAL A 292 -1.59 -20.35 6.72
CA VAL A 292 -0.41 -21.20 6.79
C VAL A 292 -0.80 -22.58 6.26
N ARG A 293 0.02 -23.11 5.35
CA ARG A 293 -0.15 -24.47 4.85
C ARG A 293 0.07 -25.48 5.96
N ASP A 294 -0.43 -26.69 5.77
CA ASP A 294 -0.36 -27.74 6.77
C ASP A 294 1.09 -27.93 7.25
N ILE A 295 1.29 -27.87 8.56
CA ILE A 295 2.59 -28.03 9.20
C ILE A 295 2.69 -29.46 9.73
N ASP A 296 3.73 -30.17 9.33
CA ASP A 296 4.14 -31.41 9.96
C ASP A 296 4.98 -31.08 11.20
N LEU A 297 4.51 -31.56 12.35
CA LEU A 297 5.16 -31.38 13.64
C LEU A 297 5.81 -32.69 14.05
N SER A 298 7.08 -32.62 14.41
CA SER A 298 7.80 -33.76 14.99
C SER A 298 8.83 -33.31 16.01
N GLY A 299 9.35 -34.22 16.82
CA GLY A 299 10.47 -33.93 17.73
C GLY A 299 10.22 -34.46 19.12
N ASN A 300 11.06 -34.05 20.07
CA ASN A 300 11.00 -34.55 21.44
C ASN A 300 10.21 -33.62 22.34
N ILE A 301 9.37 -34.17 23.22
CA ILE A 301 8.68 -33.44 24.28
C ILE A 301 8.93 -34.13 25.61
N VAL A 302 9.27 -33.33 26.63
CA VAL A 302 9.23 -33.73 28.05
C VAL A 302 8.02 -33.08 28.70
N ALA A 303 6.99 -33.86 29.04
CA ALA A 303 5.76 -33.36 29.66
C ALA A 303 5.50 -33.98 31.04
N ASN A 304 4.94 -33.21 31.97
CA ASN A 304 4.44 -33.75 33.22
C ASN A 304 2.95 -34.08 33.07
N ALA A 305 2.57 -35.31 33.41
CA ALA A 305 1.19 -35.75 33.56
C ALA A 305 1.09 -36.53 34.88
N ILE A 306 0.16 -36.15 35.78
CA ILE A 306 -0.03 -36.79 37.11
C ILE A 306 1.27 -37.01 37.91
N GLY A 307 2.24 -36.10 37.82
CA GLY A 307 3.53 -36.22 38.52
C GLY A 307 4.56 -37.14 37.85
N LEU A 308 4.22 -37.75 36.70
CA LEU A 308 5.14 -38.52 35.86
C LEU A 308 5.68 -37.64 34.74
N ASN A 309 6.99 -37.73 34.48
CA ASN A 309 7.62 -37.11 33.32
C ASN A 309 7.60 -38.06 32.12
N LEU A 310 7.02 -37.60 31.04
CA LEU A 310 6.91 -38.26 29.74
C LEU A 310 7.94 -37.63 28.81
N ASP A 311 9.02 -38.34 28.52
CA ASP A 311 10.07 -37.89 27.58
C ASP A 311 9.95 -38.70 26.27
N ARG A 312 9.26 -38.16 25.26
CA ARG A 312 8.85 -38.94 24.08
C ARG A 312 8.93 -38.16 22.79
N GLN A 313 9.11 -38.90 21.71
CA GLN A 313 8.91 -38.37 20.37
C GLN A 313 7.42 -38.12 20.13
N VAL A 314 7.11 -37.00 19.49
CA VAL A 314 5.77 -36.66 19.03
C VAL A 314 5.75 -36.55 17.52
N THR A 315 4.62 -36.89 16.93
CA THR A 315 4.31 -36.57 15.53
C THR A 315 2.87 -36.09 15.42
N GLY A 316 2.64 -35.12 14.55
CA GLY A 316 1.30 -34.56 14.33
C GLY A 316 1.25 -33.60 13.16
N THR A 317 0.05 -33.13 12.86
CA THR A 317 -0.16 -32.11 11.82
C THR A 317 -0.95 -30.94 12.38
N ILE A 318 -0.52 -29.72 12.11
CA ILE A 318 -1.30 -28.50 12.35
C ILE A 318 -1.95 -28.08 11.03
N GLN A 319 -3.26 -27.88 11.02
CA GLN A 319 -4.05 -27.48 9.85
C GLN A 319 -4.88 -26.24 10.14
N ASN A 320 -5.21 -25.50 9.07
CA ASN A 320 -6.08 -24.32 9.11
C ASN A 320 -5.60 -23.24 10.08
N LEU A 321 -4.29 -23.08 10.25
CA LEU A 321 -3.71 -21.96 10.99
C LEU A 321 -3.86 -20.68 10.16
N LEU A 322 -4.68 -19.76 10.64
CA LEU A 322 -4.85 -18.42 10.08
C LEU A 322 -4.13 -17.41 10.97
N VAL A 323 -3.30 -16.56 10.37
CA VAL A 323 -2.52 -15.52 11.03
C VAL A 323 -2.95 -14.17 10.49
N ASP A 324 -3.24 -13.20 11.36
CA ASP A 324 -3.42 -11.82 10.92
C ASP A 324 -2.06 -11.14 10.87
N VAL A 325 -1.79 -10.47 9.75
CA VAL A 325 -0.48 -9.91 9.43
C VAL A 325 -0.62 -8.39 9.33
N ALA A 326 0.09 -7.67 10.18
CA ALA A 326 0.25 -6.23 10.10
C ALA A 326 1.55 -5.92 9.37
N ILE A 327 1.48 -5.27 8.22
CA ILE A 327 2.64 -4.93 7.38
C ILE A 327 2.87 -3.43 7.47
N SER A 328 4.01 -3.02 8.02
CA SER A 328 4.46 -1.64 8.03
C SER A 328 5.52 -1.46 6.95
N GLU A 329 5.11 -1.03 5.77
CA GLU A 329 5.95 -0.94 4.58
C GLU A 329 6.43 0.49 4.35
N ASN A 330 7.73 0.74 4.34
CA ASN A 330 8.23 2.05 3.93
C ASN A 330 7.84 2.36 2.48
N LEU A 331 7.36 3.58 2.21
CA LEU A 331 6.93 3.98 0.87
C LEU A 331 8.08 3.94 -0.16
N GLY A 332 9.34 3.96 0.27
CA GLY A 332 10.52 3.75 -0.56
C GLY A 332 10.74 2.31 -1.05
N TYR A 333 9.84 1.37 -0.74
CA TYR A 333 9.77 0.04 -1.37
C TYR A 333 8.58 -0.10 -2.34
N PHE A 334 7.75 0.94 -2.47
CA PHE A 334 6.74 1.01 -3.51
C PHE A 334 7.38 1.58 -4.76
N HIS A 335 7.61 0.73 -5.75
CA HIS A 335 8.38 1.07 -6.94
C HIS A 335 7.53 1.17 -8.20
N LYS A 336 6.32 0.59 -8.20
CA LYS A 336 5.41 0.71 -9.32
C LYS A 336 3.95 0.63 -8.92
N ALA A 337 3.12 1.27 -9.73
CA ALA A 337 1.68 1.20 -9.67
C ALA A 337 1.11 1.30 -11.09
N ASP A 338 0.14 0.45 -11.42
CA ASP A 338 -0.59 0.59 -12.67
C ASP A 338 -1.78 1.53 -12.47
N LEU A 339 -1.86 2.56 -13.30
CA LEU A 339 -2.95 3.52 -13.23
C LEU A 339 -4.24 2.96 -13.82
N ASN A 340 -4.28 1.97 -14.72
CA ASN A 340 -5.50 1.22 -15.13
C ASN A 340 -6.87 1.99 -15.17
N GLY A 341 -6.90 3.24 -15.66
CA GLY A 341 -8.12 4.05 -15.69
C GLY A 341 -8.50 4.68 -14.34
N THR A 342 -7.54 4.81 -13.44
CA THR A 342 -7.67 5.46 -12.13
C THR A 342 -7.73 6.98 -12.32
N ALA A 343 -8.63 7.62 -11.58
CA ALA A 343 -8.59 9.07 -11.46
C ALA A 343 -7.40 9.46 -10.57
N ALA A 344 -6.56 10.37 -11.06
CA ALA A 344 -5.42 10.92 -10.35
C ALA A 344 -5.61 12.43 -10.18
N SER A 345 -5.32 12.95 -8.99
CA SER A 345 -5.47 14.36 -8.64
C SER A 345 -4.21 14.84 -7.92
N LEU A 346 -3.65 15.96 -8.38
CA LEU A 346 -2.62 16.71 -7.67
C LEU A 346 -3.20 18.07 -7.29
N SER A 347 -3.34 18.33 -6.00
CA SER A 347 -3.95 19.54 -5.48
C SER A 347 -3.06 20.30 -4.52
N LEU A 348 -3.28 21.62 -4.47
CA LEU A 348 -2.67 22.54 -3.52
C LEU A 348 -3.78 23.38 -2.90
N GLN A 349 -3.86 23.39 -1.57
CA GLN A 349 -4.90 24.12 -0.85
C GLN A 349 -4.40 24.81 0.41
N SER A 350 -4.92 26.00 0.66
CA SER A 350 -4.62 26.85 1.84
C SER A 350 -5.37 26.43 3.11
N GLN A 351 -6.35 25.52 2.97
CA GLN A 351 -7.12 24.92 4.05
C GLN A 351 -7.49 23.48 3.64
N ASN A 352 -8.10 22.71 4.53
CA ASN A 352 -8.62 21.40 4.15
C ASN A 352 -9.79 21.58 3.17
N ILE A 353 -9.78 20.84 2.06
CA ILE A 353 -10.80 20.93 1.00
C ILE A 353 -11.19 19.52 0.55
N GLN A 354 -12.49 19.24 0.50
CA GLN A 354 -13.03 18.09 -0.22
C GLN A 354 -13.32 18.49 -1.67
N TRP A 355 -12.42 18.14 -2.59
CA TRP A 355 -12.61 18.36 -4.02
C TRP A 355 -13.79 17.54 -4.57
N THR A 356 -14.36 17.99 -5.67
CA THR A 356 -15.62 17.46 -6.22
C THR A 356 -15.50 15.99 -6.62
N ASN A 357 -14.39 15.63 -7.26
CA ASN A 357 -14.13 14.27 -7.76
C ASN A 357 -13.28 13.40 -6.83
N ASN A 358 -12.70 13.98 -5.78
CA ASN A 358 -11.86 13.24 -4.84
C ASN A 358 -12.71 12.43 -3.84
N LYS A 359 -12.14 11.32 -3.36
CA LYS A 359 -12.63 10.50 -2.26
C LYS A 359 -12.16 11.02 -0.90
N SER A 360 -10.95 11.58 -0.83
CA SER A 360 -10.36 12.04 0.43
C SER A 360 -10.50 13.55 0.63
N VAL A 361 -10.35 13.99 1.89
CA VAL A 361 -10.22 15.41 2.23
C VAL A 361 -8.75 15.79 2.03
N SER A 362 -8.46 16.56 0.99
CA SER A 362 -7.12 17.10 0.78
C SER A 362 -6.77 18.06 1.90
N GLN A 363 -5.73 17.75 2.67
CA GLN A 363 -5.30 18.58 3.80
C GLN A 363 -4.51 19.80 3.34
N ASN A 364 -4.49 20.89 4.11
CA ASN A 364 -3.69 22.08 3.78
C ASN A 364 -2.24 21.72 3.37
N GLY A 365 -1.80 22.25 2.23
CA GLY A 365 -0.54 21.91 1.58
C GLY A 365 -0.75 21.27 0.21
N TRP A 366 0.27 20.58 -0.28
CA TRP A 366 0.13 19.71 -1.46
C TRP A 366 -0.49 18.38 -1.09
N TRP A 367 -1.31 17.84 -1.99
CA TRP A 367 -1.99 16.56 -1.81
C TRP A 367 -2.09 15.80 -3.12
N LEU A 368 -1.57 14.57 -3.13
CA LEU A 368 -1.65 13.64 -4.25
C LEU A 368 -2.71 12.58 -3.95
N GLU A 369 -3.68 12.41 -4.84
CA GLU A 369 -4.75 11.43 -4.67
C GLU A 369 -4.86 10.52 -5.89
N PHE A 370 -4.88 9.22 -5.62
CA PHE A 370 -5.35 8.19 -6.54
C PHE A 370 -6.65 7.63 -6.01
N SER A 371 -7.76 8.10 -6.59
CA SER A 371 -9.09 7.85 -6.05
C SER A 371 -9.57 6.43 -6.32
N ASN A 372 -9.13 5.77 -7.39
CA ASN A 372 -9.52 4.39 -7.68
C ASN A 372 -8.48 3.40 -7.12
N PRO A 373 -8.88 2.18 -6.75
CA PRO A 373 -7.94 1.15 -6.31
C PRO A 373 -6.87 0.88 -7.36
N ILE A 374 -5.62 0.94 -6.94
CA ILE A 374 -4.41 0.63 -7.71
C ILE A 374 -4.04 -0.83 -7.45
N ASP A 375 -3.73 -1.56 -8.53
CA ASP A 375 -3.14 -2.89 -8.41
C ASP A 375 -1.63 -2.78 -8.16
N ILE A 376 -1.18 -3.35 -7.04
CA ILE A 376 0.24 -3.43 -6.67
C ILE A 376 0.87 -4.80 -6.99
N GLY A 377 0.09 -5.71 -7.58
CA GLY A 377 0.49 -7.05 -7.98
C GLY A 377 0.43 -8.09 -6.86
N PHE A 378 0.94 -9.29 -7.17
CA PHE A 378 1.03 -10.42 -6.24
C PHE A 378 2.07 -10.16 -5.16
N ILE A 379 1.75 -10.35 -3.88
CA ILE A 379 2.65 -10.02 -2.77
C ILE A 379 3.54 -11.20 -2.44
N GLN A 380 4.81 -11.14 -2.83
CA GLN A 380 5.79 -12.18 -2.49
C GLN A 380 7.08 -11.52 -2.01
N PRO A 381 7.42 -11.64 -0.71
CA PRO A 381 8.72 -11.18 -0.21
C PRO A 381 9.86 -11.90 -0.94
N THR A 382 10.93 -11.17 -1.29
CA THR A 382 12.13 -11.74 -1.91
C THR A 382 12.88 -12.65 -0.95
N LEU A 383 12.88 -12.31 0.34
CA LEU A 383 13.52 -13.07 1.40
C LEU A 383 12.49 -13.80 2.24
N ASN A 384 12.89 -14.96 2.77
CA ASN A 384 12.09 -15.67 3.75
C ASN A 384 11.95 -14.81 5.02
N VAL A 385 10.76 -14.85 5.59
CA VAL A 385 10.41 -14.08 6.78
C VAL A 385 10.59 -14.95 8.04
N ASP A 386 11.12 -14.37 9.10
CA ASP A 386 11.20 -15.03 10.40
C ASP A 386 9.89 -14.85 11.19
N ILE A 387 9.51 -15.88 11.95
CA ILE A 387 8.31 -15.82 12.80
C ILE A 387 8.67 -15.15 14.13
N PRO A 388 8.02 -14.02 14.49
CA PRO A 388 8.21 -13.42 15.79
C PRO A 388 7.84 -14.41 16.90
N LYS A 389 8.63 -14.43 17.99
CA LYS A 389 8.36 -15.30 19.15
C LYS A 389 6.95 -15.14 19.72
N ALA A 390 6.45 -13.90 19.79
CA ALA A 390 5.10 -13.62 20.26
C ALA A 390 4.03 -14.32 19.40
N THR A 391 4.18 -14.30 18.08
CA THR A 391 3.29 -15.00 17.14
C THR A 391 3.32 -16.52 17.36
N LEU A 392 4.49 -17.10 17.61
CA LEU A 392 4.62 -18.53 17.95
C LEU A 392 3.95 -18.89 19.27
N ASN A 393 4.12 -18.06 20.31
CA ASN A 393 3.46 -18.27 21.60
C ASN A 393 1.93 -18.17 21.48
N GLU A 394 1.41 -17.21 20.71
CA GLU A 394 -0.02 -17.12 20.42
C GLU A 394 -0.54 -18.36 19.67
N ALA A 395 0.24 -18.90 18.71
CA ALA A 395 -0.09 -20.15 18.04
C ALA A 395 -0.06 -21.34 19.02
N PHE A 396 0.88 -21.39 19.96
CA PHE A 396 0.95 -22.42 20.99
C PHE A 396 -0.19 -22.35 22.01
N ALA A 397 -0.67 -21.15 22.32
CA ALA A 397 -1.89 -20.99 23.11
C ALA A 397 -3.09 -21.62 22.37
N GLN A 398 -3.17 -21.51 21.04
CA GLN A 398 -4.22 -22.14 20.25
C GLN A 398 -4.10 -23.65 20.18
N VAL A 399 -2.89 -24.17 19.96
CA VAL A 399 -2.62 -25.61 20.01
C VAL A 399 -2.99 -26.15 21.39
N SER A 400 -2.59 -25.45 22.45
CA SER A 400 -2.90 -25.86 23.83
C SER A 400 -4.40 -25.88 24.10
N LYS A 401 -5.12 -24.85 23.66
CA LYS A 401 -6.59 -24.82 23.76
C LYS A 401 -7.22 -25.99 23.00
N TYR A 402 -6.76 -26.24 21.76
CA TYR A 402 -7.25 -27.36 20.95
C TYR A 402 -7.04 -28.71 21.64
N LEU A 403 -5.85 -28.97 22.19
CA LEU A 403 -5.52 -30.22 22.87
C LEU A 403 -6.23 -30.38 24.23
N ASN A 404 -6.72 -29.28 24.82
CA ASN A 404 -7.57 -29.32 26.01
C ASN A 404 -9.03 -29.68 25.68
N ASP A 405 -9.52 -29.24 24.52
CA ASP A 405 -10.88 -29.50 24.04
C ASP A 405 -10.97 -30.84 23.29
N ASN A 406 -9.86 -31.30 22.71
CA ASN A 406 -9.72 -32.55 21.96
C ASN A 406 -8.58 -33.38 22.58
N PRO A 407 -8.85 -34.15 23.64
CA PRO A 407 -7.81 -34.91 24.31
C PRO A 407 -7.13 -35.92 23.38
N ILE A 408 -5.81 -36.02 23.48
CA ILE A 408 -5.00 -36.98 22.72
C ILE A 408 -5.35 -38.39 23.17
N ASN A 409 -5.82 -39.21 22.23
CA ASN A 409 -6.18 -40.59 22.50
C ASN A 409 -4.93 -41.48 22.47
N CYS A 410 -4.52 -41.99 23.62
CA CYS A 410 -3.37 -42.89 23.75
C CYS A 410 -3.67 -44.34 23.32
N GLY A 411 -4.86 -44.66 22.82
CA GLY A 411 -5.22 -46.01 22.36
C GLY A 411 -5.68 -46.96 23.47
N THR A 412 -5.72 -48.26 23.15
CA THR A 412 -6.40 -49.29 23.95
C THR A 412 -5.79 -49.53 25.34
N PHE A 413 -4.48 -49.35 25.50
CA PHE A 413 -3.79 -49.44 26.80
C PHE A 413 -3.77 -48.10 27.57
N GLY A 414 -4.49 -47.09 27.06
CA GLY A 414 -4.64 -45.81 27.71
C GLY A 414 -3.33 -45.04 27.90
N VAL A 415 -3.23 -44.28 28.98
CA VAL A 415 -2.06 -43.45 29.32
C VAL A 415 -0.78 -44.28 29.39
N LEU A 416 -0.87 -45.58 29.73
CA LEU A 416 0.27 -46.49 29.72
C LEU A 416 0.86 -46.65 28.31
N ASN A 417 0.08 -46.55 27.24
CA ASN A 417 0.61 -46.60 25.88
C ASN A 417 1.37 -45.31 25.51
N CYS A 418 0.88 -44.14 25.92
CA CYS A 418 1.64 -42.89 25.78
C CYS A 418 2.88 -42.86 26.70
N LEU A 419 2.85 -43.62 27.80
CA LEU A 419 3.95 -43.75 28.75
C LEU A 419 4.99 -44.80 28.33
N PHE A 420 4.62 -45.88 27.64
CA PHE A 420 5.53 -46.98 27.29
C PHE A 420 5.75 -47.18 25.79
N GLY A 421 5.01 -46.49 24.92
CA GLY A 421 5.25 -46.46 23.48
C GLY A 421 6.40 -45.52 23.09
N ASP A 422 6.94 -45.72 21.89
CA ASP A 422 8.09 -44.96 21.37
C ASP A 422 7.70 -43.55 20.88
N THR A 423 6.46 -43.36 20.41
CA THR A 423 5.96 -42.11 19.84
C THR A 423 4.53 -41.82 20.30
N ILE A 424 4.23 -40.55 20.61
CA ILE A 424 2.88 -40.07 20.89
C ILE A 424 2.31 -39.43 19.61
N PRO A 425 1.33 -40.05 18.94
CA PRO A 425 0.66 -39.45 17.80
C PRO A 425 -0.32 -38.39 18.32
N THR A 426 0.05 -37.10 18.19
CA THR A 426 -0.83 -35.99 18.59
C THR A 426 -2.00 -35.81 17.62
N GLY A 427 -1.94 -36.45 16.45
CA GLY A 427 -2.99 -36.43 15.43
C GLY A 427 -3.03 -35.10 14.68
N THR A 428 -4.22 -34.72 14.24
CA THR A 428 -4.44 -33.47 13.52
C THR A 428 -4.98 -32.40 14.46
N VAL A 429 -4.22 -31.32 14.63
CA VAL A 429 -4.64 -30.10 15.30
C VAL A 429 -5.29 -29.17 14.27
N ASN A 430 -6.61 -29.07 14.28
CA ASN A 430 -7.36 -28.24 13.34
C ASN A 430 -7.76 -26.89 13.98
N LEU A 431 -7.15 -25.80 13.52
CA LEU A 431 -7.28 -24.46 14.10
C LEU A 431 -8.31 -23.56 13.38
N VAL A 432 -9.23 -24.14 12.60
CA VAL A 432 -10.20 -23.38 11.79
C VAL A 432 -11.02 -22.33 12.56
N ASN A 433 -11.32 -22.58 13.85
CA ASN A 433 -12.08 -21.69 14.72
C ASN A 433 -11.23 -21.04 15.83
N ALA A 434 -9.90 -21.13 15.72
CA ALA A 434 -9.01 -20.52 16.70
C ALA A 434 -8.95 -19.00 16.51
N THR A 435 -8.73 -18.28 17.62
CA THR A 435 -8.34 -16.87 17.56
C THR A 435 -7.02 -16.77 16.78
N ARG A 436 -6.88 -15.82 15.86
CA ARG A 436 -5.72 -15.76 14.96
C ARG A 436 -4.50 -15.14 15.65
N PRO A 437 -3.29 -15.73 15.54
CA PRO A 437 -2.08 -15.06 15.99
C PRO A 437 -1.84 -13.78 15.19
N GLN A 438 -1.18 -12.81 15.80
CA GLN A 438 -0.75 -11.57 15.14
C GLN A 438 0.72 -11.67 14.72
N MET A 439 1.03 -11.23 13.50
CA MET A 439 2.39 -11.17 12.97
C MET A 439 2.67 -9.78 12.41
N GLY A 440 3.67 -9.10 12.97
CA GLY A 440 4.17 -7.83 12.46
C GLY A 440 5.28 -8.06 11.44
N LEU A 441 5.13 -7.49 10.24
CA LEU A 441 6.15 -7.46 9.19
C LEU A 441 6.54 -6.02 8.89
N THR A 442 7.82 -5.80 8.59
CA THR A 442 8.36 -4.47 8.32
C THR A 442 9.29 -4.52 7.11
N ASP A 443 9.14 -3.54 6.22
CA ASP A 443 10.10 -3.28 5.13
C ASP A 443 10.40 -4.52 4.27
N LEU A 444 9.36 -5.09 3.66
CA LEU A 444 9.49 -6.28 2.83
C LEU A 444 9.78 -5.88 1.38
N GLN A 445 10.98 -6.21 0.90
CA GLN A 445 11.24 -6.15 -0.54
C GLN A 445 10.32 -7.14 -1.27
N LEU A 446 9.36 -6.63 -2.03
CA LEU A 446 8.39 -7.44 -2.77
C LEU A 446 8.96 -7.81 -4.14
N ALA A 447 9.05 -9.10 -4.45
CA ALA A 447 9.57 -9.62 -5.72
C ALA A 447 8.85 -9.06 -6.96
N THR A 448 7.58 -8.69 -6.81
CA THR A 448 6.74 -8.17 -7.88
C THR A 448 6.88 -6.68 -8.15
N GLN A 449 7.61 -5.94 -7.30
CA GLN A 449 7.85 -4.50 -7.45
C GLN A 449 8.96 -4.17 -8.46
N ASN A 450 9.56 -5.17 -9.11
CA ASN A 450 10.46 -4.94 -10.26
C ASN A 450 9.72 -4.23 -11.42
N PHE A 451 10.42 -3.33 -12.10
CA PHE A 451 9.90 -2.59 -13.25
C PHE A 451 10.98 -2.38 -14.32
N THR A 452 10.58 -2.29 -15.59
CA THR A 452 11.45 -1.92 -16.70
C THR A 452 11.71 -0.42 -16.70
N PRO A 453 12.94 0.11 -16.70
CA PRO A 453 13.17 1.56 -16.73
C PRO A 453 12.54 2.24 -17.96
N ASN A 454 12.00 3.45 -17.80
CA ASN A 454 11.42 4.26 -18.89
C ASN A 454 12.50 4.99 -19.70
N CYS A 455 13.48 4.24 -20.22
CA CYS A 455 14.62 4.78 -20.95
C CYS A 455 15.07 3.86 -22.06
N TYR A 456 15.64 4.42 -23.12
CA TYR A 456 16.34 3.64 -24.13
C TYR A 456 17.73 3.20 -23.64
N GLY A 457 18.25 2.10 -24.20
CA GLY A 457 19.59 1.60 -23.90
C GLY A 457 19.71 0.96 -22.52
N THR A 458 20.79 1.22 -21.79
CA THR A 458 21.10 0.57 -20.50
C THR A 458 20.91 1.48 -19.28
N LEU A 459 20.35 2.69 -19.48
CA LEU A 459 20.21 3.68 -18.41
C LEU A 459 19.04 3.34 -17.49
N LYS A 460 19.28 3.27 -16.17
CA LYS A 460 18.21 3.12 -15.17
C LYS A 460 17.32 4.36 -15.03
N PHE A 461 17.84 5.52 -15.43
CA PHE A 461 17.10 6.77 -15.46
C PHE A 461 17.65 7.71 -16.55
N CYS A 462 16.74 8.44 -17.14
CA CYS A 462 16.85 9.48 -18.16
C CYS A 462 15.72 10.46 -17.82
#